data_AF-A0A924DI53-F1
#
_entry.id   AF-A0A924DI53-F1
#
_cell.length_a   1.000
_cell.length_b   1.000
_cell.length_c   1.000
_cell.angle_alpha   90.00
_cell.angle_beta   90.00
_cell.angle_gamma   90.00
#
_symmetry.space_group_name_H-M   'P 1'
#
loop_
_entity.id
_entity.type
_entity.pdbx_description
1 polymer ?
#
loop_
_entity_poly.entity_id
_entity_poly.type
_entity_poly.pdbx_seq_one_letter_code
_entity_poly.pdbx_strand_id
1 'polypeptide(L)'
;MQAVTQNITRIQTKLQELLKQYNAALKDVSQQKKLVITLQQQQLHNEQKIRTLEEQQHILRSAAGNMNEKDKKEFEQVIGRYIREIDKCIDLLKE
;
A
#
# COMPACT_ATOMS: atom_id res chain seq x y z
N MET A 1 -26.53 -49.40 -23.71
CA MET A 1 -25.26 -48.71 -24.04
C MET A 1 -25.44 -47.21 -24.31
N GLN A 2 -26.41 -46.76 -25.12
CA GLN A 2 -26.59 -45.32 -25.44
C GLN A 2 -26.75 -44.37 -24.23
N ALA A 3 -27.52 -44.77 -23.21
CA ALA A 3 -27.73 -43.94 -22.01
C ALA A 3 -26.43 -43.73 -21.19
N VAL A 4 -25.54 -44.72 -21.16
CA VAL A 4 -24.24 -44.61 -20.49
C VAL A 4 -23.34 -43.63 -21.26
N THR A 5 -23.32 -43.72 -22.59
CA THR A 5 -22.56 -42.81 -23.44
C THR A 5 -23.03 -41.37 -23.28
N GLN A 6 -24.34 -41.11 -23.26
CA GLN A 6 -24.89 -39.76 -23.03
C GLN A 6 -24.50 -39.19 -21.66
N ASN A 7 -24.54 -40.02 -20.61
CA ASN A 7 -24.12 -39.60 -19.28
C ASN A 7 -22.62 -39.25 -19.23
N ILE A 8 -21.78 -40.05 -19.89
CA ILE A 8 -20.33 -39.79 -20.02
C ILE A 8 -20.09 -38.46 -20.74
N THR A 9 -20.75 -38.23 -21.88
CA THR A 9 -20.62 -36.96 -22.62
C THR A 9 -21.04 -35.77 -21.77
N ARG A 10 -22.16 -35.88 -21.03
CA ARG A 10 -22.64 -34.81 -20.13
C ARG A 10 -21.64 -34.50 -19.02
N ILE A 11 -21.03 -35.52 -18.42
CA ILE A 11 -19.99 -35.35 -17.40
C ILE A 11 -18.76 -34.67 -18.01
N GLN A 12 -18.33 -35.09 -19.19
CA GLN A 12 -17.18 -34.52 -19.88
C GLN A 12 -17.40 -33.03 -20.22
N THR A 13 -18.58 -32.65 -20.70
CA THR A 13 -18.91 -31.24 -20.95
C THR A 13 -18.85 -30.40 -19.68
N LYS A 14 -19.45 -30.89 -18.58
CA LYS A 14 -19.41 -30.18 -17.29
C LYS A 14 -17.99 -30.04 -16.75
N LEU A 15 -17.17 -31.07 -16.91
CA LEU A 15 -15.77 -31.03 -16.49
C LEU A 15 -14.97 -30.02 -17.31
N GLN A 16 -15.16 -29.98 -18.64
CA GLN A 16 -14.51 -28.99 -19.49
C GLN A 16 -14.94 -27.56 -19.15
N GLU A 17 -16.21 -27.35 -18.85
CA GLU A 17 -16.73 -26.04 -18.43
C GLU A 17 -16.14 -25.61 -17.08
N LEU A 18 -16.09 -26.52 -16.10
CA LEU A 18 -15.46 -26.28 -14.81
C LEU A 18 -13.97 -25.93 -14.94
N LEU A 19 -13.23 -26.64 -15.79
CA LEU A 19 -11.83 -26.36 -16.05
C LEU A 19 -11.62 -24.98 -16.68
N LYS A 20 -12.51 -24.56 -17.60
CA LYS A 20 -12.46 -23.20 -18.17
C LYS A 20 -12.68 -22.14 -17.10
N GLN A 21 -13.70 -22.32 -16.26
CA GLN A 21 -14.00 -21.39 -15.16
C GLN A 21 -12.84 -21.32 -14.17
N TYR A 22 -12.26 -22.46 -13.82
CA TYR A 22 -11.11 -22.53 -12.92
C TYR A 22 -9.89 -21.79 -13.48
N ASN A 23 -9.57 -21.99 -14.76
CA ASN A 23 -8.46 -21.28 -15.41
C ASN A 23 -8.70 -19.78 -15.49
N ALA A 24 -9.94 -19.35 -15.74
CA ALA A 24 -10.31 -17.94 -15.70
C ALA A 24 -10.10 -17.35 -14.30
N ALA A 25 -10.58 -18.03 -13.26
CA ALA A 25 -10.41 -17.61 -11.87
C ALA A 25 -8.93 -17.52 -11.46
N LEU A 26 -8.08 -18.47 -11.87
CA LEU A 26 -6.64 -18.40 -11.62
C LEU A 26 -5.99 -17.17 -12.28
N LYS A 27 -6.41 -16.84 -13.50
CA LYS A 27 -5.92 -15.65 -14.21
C LYS A 27 -6.35 -14.38 -13.48
N ASP A 28 -7.60 -14.30 -13.05
CA ASP A 28 -8.13 -13.16 -12.31
C ASP A 28 -7.42 -12.97 -10.98
N VAL A 29 -7.19 -14.04 -10.22
CA VAL A 29 -6.41 -14.00 -8.97
C VAL A 29 -4.99 -13.48 -9.22
N SER A 30 -4.33 -13.93 -10.29
CA SER A 30 -2.99 -13.45 -10.66
C SER A 30 -3.00 -11.96 -11.00
N GLN A 31 -4.00 -11.49 -11.74
CA GLN A 31 -4.15 -10.07 -12.09
C GLN A 31 -4.45 -9.21 -10.85
N GLN A 32 -5.35 -9.65 -9.99
CA GLN A 32 -5.69 -8.95 -8.75
C GLN A 32 -4.49 -8.85 -7.82
N LYS A 33 -3.70 -9.92 -7.65
CA LYS A 33 -2.47 -9.89 -6.85
C LYS A 33 -1.48 -8.85 -7.36
N LYS A 34 -1.27 -8.77 -8.69
CA LYS A 34 -0.41 -7.75 -9.29
C LYS A 34 -0.94 -6.34 -9.03
N LEU A 35 -2.25 -6.13 -9.19
CA LEU A 35 -2.88 -4.84 -8.95
C LEU A 35 -2.72 -4.39 -7.49
N VAL A 36 -2.92 -5.30 -6.53
CA VAL A 36 -2.74 -5.01 -5.09
C VAL A 36 -1.31 -4.55 -4.80
N ILE A 37 -0.30 -5.25 -5.33
CA ILE A 37 1.10 -4.87 -5.15
C ILE A 37 1.37 -3.47 -5.72
N THR A 38 0.88 -3.19 -6.93
CA THR A 38 1.04 -1.86 -7.55
C THR A 38 0.38 -0.76 -6.72
N LEU A 39 -0.84 -1.01 -6.23
CA LEU A 39 -1.57 -0.04 -5.41
C LEU A 39 -0.86 0.21 -4.06
N GLN A 40 -0.32 -0.82 -3.42
CA GLN A 40 0.47 -0.68 -2.20
C GLN A 40 1.73 0.15 -2.42
N GLN A 41 2.43 -0.06 -3.54
CA GLN A 41 3.61 0.74 -3.90
C GLN A 41 3.25 2.20 -4.16
N GLN A 42 2.14 2.45 -4.88
CA GLN A 42 1.64 3.80 -5.12
C GLN A 42 1.20 4.49 -3.82
N GLN A 43 0.54 3.76 -2.91
CA GLN A 43 0.17 4.28 -1.60
C GLN A 43 1.42 4.71 -0.83
N LEU A 44 2.44 3.86 -0.74
CA LEU A 44 3.69 4.18 -0.03
C LEU A 44 4.37 5.41 -0.64
N HIS A 45 4.42 5.50 -1.97
CA HIS A 45 4.98 6.65 -2.66
C HIS A 45 4.20 7.94 -2.38
N ASN A 46 2.86 7.87 -2.39
CA ASN A 46 2.01 9.02 -2.11
C ASN A 46 2.14 9.46 -0.64
N GLU A 47 2.23 8.52 0.31
CA GLU A 47 2.46 8.84 1.72
C GLU A 47 3.81 9.54 1.93
N GLN A 48 4.87 9.08 1.26
CA GLN A 48 6.16 9.76 1.29
C GLN A 48 6.06 11.18 0.72
N LYS A 49 5.40 11.35 -0.42
CA LYS A 49 5.21 12.65 -1.05
C LYS A 49 4.38 13.61 -0.19
N ILE A 50 3.35 13.09 0.48
CA ILE A 50 2.54 13.87 1.44
C ILE A 50 3.42 14.37 2.58
N ARG A 51 4.20 13.49 3.22
CA ARG A 51 5.12 13.89 4.30
C ARG A 51 6.08 14.98 3.84
N THR A 52 6.70 14.81 2.66
CA THR A 52 7.61 15.82 2.11
C THR A 52 6.90 17.16 1.87
N LEU A 53 5.66 17.15 1.36
CA LEU A 53 4.90 18.37 1.15
C LEU A 53 4.49 19.05 2.47
N GLU A 54 4.14 18.27 3.50
CA GLU A 54 3.85 18.77 4.84
C GLU A 54 5.09 19.43 5.45
N GLU A 55 6.26 18.78 5.36
CA GLU A 55 7.54 19.35 5.80
C GLU A 55 7.85 20.67 5.08
N GLN A 56 7.70 20.71 3.75
CA GLN A 56 7.87 21.92 2.96
C GLN A 56 6.90 23.02 3.38
N GLN A 57 5.64 22.68 3.66
CA GLN A 57 4.65 23.64 4.15
C GLN A 57 5.05 24.21 5.52
N HIS A 58 5.53 23.37 6.44
CA HIS A 58 6.01 23.82 7.74
C HIS A 58 7.20 24.77 7.63
N ILE A 59 8.17 24.46 6.76
CA ILE A 59 9.32 25.34 6.49
C ILE A 59 8.84 26.69 5.94
N LEU A 60 7.95 26.67 4.94
CA LEU A 60 7.43 27.90 4.33
C LEU A 60 6.62 28.76 5.33
N ARG A 61 5.80 28.15 6.18
CA ARG A 61 5.07 28.86 7.25
C ARG A 61 6.02 29.50 8.26
N SER A 62 7.08 28.78 8.63
CA SER A 62 8.11 29.28 9.54
C SER A 62 8.90 30.45 8.91
N ALA A 63 9.27 30.32 7.63
CA ALA A 63 10.01 31.33 6.88
C ALA A 63 9.17 32.59 6.59
N ALA A 64 7.85 32.45 6.41
CA ALA A 64 6.94 33.56 6.17
C ALA A 64 6.60 34.39 7.43
N GLY A 65 7.14 34.04 8.61
CA GLY A 65 6.94 34.80 9.84
C GLY A 65 5.52 34.76 10.43
N ASN A 66 4.61 33.97 9.84
CA ASN A 66 3.20 33.86 10.22
C ASN A 66 2.92 32.65 11.12
N MET A 67 3.86 32.30 12.02
CA MET A 67 3.58 31.29 13.04
C MET A 67 2.76 31.91 14.16
N ASN A 68 1.46 31.66 14.17
CA ASN A 68 0.66 31.85 15.38
C ASN A 68 1.20 30.94 16.50
N GLU A 69 0.94 31.28 17.78
CA GLU A 69 1.45 30.52 18.94
C GLU A 69 1.16 29.01 18.86
N LYS A 70 0.01 28.63 18.27
CA LYS A 70 -0.36 27.23 18.08
C LYS A 70 0.61 26.50 17.14
N ASP A 71 0.97 27.11 16.02
CA ASP A 71 1.86 26.54 15.01
C ASP A 71 3.30 26.44 15.58
N LYS A 72 3.72 27.41 16.39
CA LYS A 72 5.02 27.36 17.10
C LYS A 72 5.10 26.17 18.06
N LYS A 73 4.02 25.92 18.82
CA LYS A 73 3.96 24.83 19.79
C LYS A 73 3.94 23.44 19.12
N GLU A 74 3.23 23.31 17.99
CA GLU A 74 3.28 22.10 17.16
C GLU A 74 4.68 21.88 16.56
N PHE A 75 5.33 22.95 16.10
CA PHE A 75 6.69 22.87 15.53
C PHE A 75 7.73 22.45 16.58
N GLU A 76 7.65 22.99 17.81
CA GLU A 76 8.49 22.56 18.93
C GLU A 76 8.29 21.08 19.28
N GLN A 77 7.05 20.56 19.22
CA GLN A 77 6.78 19.13 19.43
C GLN A 77 7.36 18.24 18.33
N VAL A 78 7.29 18.69 17.08
CA VAL A 78 7.84 17.98 15.92
C VAL A 78 9.37 17.93 16.02
N ILE A 79 10.03 19.07 16.29
CA ILE A 79 11.48 19.12 16.55
C ILE A 79 11.85 18.18 17.70
N GLY A 80 11.09 18.20 18.80
CA GLY A 80 11.34 17.32 19.95
C GLY A 80 11.17 15.82 19.65
N ARG A 81 10.42 15.44 18.60
CA ARG A 81 10.40 14.04 18.11
C ARG A 81 11.64 13.73 17.29
N TYR A 82 12.01 14.59 16.33
CA TYR A 82 13.21 14.40 15.52
C TYR A 82 14.49 14.33 16.38
N ILE A 83 14.61 15.16 17.42
CA ILE A 83 15.75 15.10 18.36
C ILE A 83 15.80 13.74 19.06
N ARG A 84 14.66 13.20 19.53
CA ARG A 84 14.61 11.88 20.18
C ARG A 84 14.93 10.72 19.23
N GLU A 85 14.55 10.84 17.97
CA GLU A 85 14.95 9.85 16.95
C GLU A 85 16.44 9.93 16.64
N ILE A 86 17.01 11.13 16.58
CA ILE A 86 18.46 11.33 16.43
C ILE A 86 19.20 10.74 17.63
N ASP A 87 18.77 11.01 18.87
CA ASP A 87 19.38 10.45 20.07
C ASP A 87 19.34 8.91 20.06
N LYS A 88 18.20 8.31 19.68
CA LYS A 88 18.09 6.85 19.52
C LYS A 88 19.04 6.29 18.47
N CYS A 89 19.20 6.96 17.34
CA CYS A 89 20.15 6.56 16.31
C CYS A 89 21.61 6.71 16.78
N ILE A 90 21.91 7.73 17.58
CA ILE A 90 23.24 7.94 18.18
C ILE A 90 23.55 6.84 19.19
N ASP A 91 22.59 6.49 20.06
CA ASP A 91 22.76 5.42 21.04
C ASP A 91 22.97 4.07 20.35
N LEU A 92 22.24 3.79 19.28
CA LEU A 92 22.38 2.57 18.48
C LEU A 92 23.73 2.47 17.73
N LEU A 93 24.41 3.61 17.51
CA LEU A 93 25.74 3.69 16.87
C LEU A 93 26.89 3.67 17.88
N LYS A 94 26.59 3.79 19.18
CA LYS A 94 27.58 3.78 20.28
C LYS A 94 27.77 2.40 20.92
N GLU A 95 26.89 1.44 20.61
CA GLU A 95 27.13 0.00 20.79
C GLU A 95 27.84 -0.61 19.56
#